data_AF-A0A966X2W2-F1
#
_entry.id   AF-A0A966X2W2-F1
#
_cell.length_a   1.000
_cell.length_b   1.000
_cell.length_c   1.000
_cell.angle_alpha   90.00
_cell.angle_beta   90.00
_cell.angle_gamma   90.00
#
_symmetry.space_group_name_H-M   'P 1'
#
loop_
_entity.id
_entity.type
_entity.pdbx_description
1 polymer ?
#
loop_
_entity_poly.entity_id
_entity_poly.type
_entity_poly.pdbx_seq_one_letter_code
_entity_poly.pdbx_strand_id
1 'polypeptide(L)'
;MINHPKNGFTLVELMIAIAIAAILGSLAMTAYNGYVSSSRESALLQTLQSVKLVQEDRRLRLGEYVEGAYDPTNPSVSGGLASTLGWNPSDPSLEISLVAECQADGTATECARGSGVKVTATHTQGESMCRIYNGVTTSNC
;
A
#
# COMPACT_ATOMS: atom_id res chain seq x y z
N MET A 1 34.09 -56.66 6.46
CA MET A 1 33.81 -55.48 7.31
C MET A 1 34.01 -54.24 6.44
N ILE A 2 32.95 -53.50 6.16
CA ILE A 2 33.00 -52.35 5.23
C ILE A 2 33.48 -51.13 6.03
N ASN A 3 34.70 -50.68 5.72
CA ASN A 3 35.31 -49.49 6.32
C ASN A 3 34.53 -48.25 5.86
N HIS A 4 33.78 -47.61 6.76
CA HIS A 4 33.12 -46.34 6.48
C HIS A 4 34.12 -45.20 6.71
N PRO A 5 34.56 -44.48 5.67
CA PRO A 5 35.40 -43.29 5.87
C PRO A 5 34.60 -42.25 6.64
N LYS A 6 35.13 -41.83 7.80
CA LYS A 6 34.56 -40.71 8.58
C LYS A 6 35.00 -39.39 7.96
N ASN A 7 34.31 -38.95 6.92
CA ASN A 7 34.53 -37.65 6.29
C ASN A 7 33.85 -36.56 7.14
N GLY A 8 34.57 -35.99 8.10
CA GLY A 8 34.14 -34.83 8.87
C GLY A 8 34.59 -33.51 8.23
N PHE A 9 33.79 -32.46 8.34
CA PHE A 9 34.18 -31.09 7.95
C PHE A 9 35.31 -30.57 8.83
N THR A 10 36.26 -29.84 8.24
CA THR A 10 37.30 -29.16 9.00
C THR A 10 36.79 -27.83 9.58
N LEU A 11 37.35 -27.39 10.71
CA LEU A 11 36.99 -26.11 11.32
C LEU A 11 37.26 -24.94 10.37
N VAL A 12 38.34 -25.01 9.60
CA VAL A 12 38.72 -23.99 8.61
C VAL A 12 37.70 -23.91 7.48
N GLU A 13 37.20 -25.05 7.01
CA GLU A 13 36.20 -25.11 5.93
C GLU A 13 34.86 -24.48 6.37
N LEU A 14 34.47 -24.72 7.62
CA LEU A 14 33.30 -24.06 8.21
C LEU A 14 33.51 -22.53 8.34
N MET A 15 34.69 -22.08 8.77
CA MET A 15 34.98 -20.64 8.89
C MET A 15 34.90 -19.92 7.54
N ILE A 16 35.44 -20.54 6.49
CA ILE A 16 35.37 -19.96 5.13
C ILE A 16 33.92 -19.93 4.64
N ALA A 17 33.16 -21.00 4.86
CA ALA A 17 31.75 -21.04 4.47
C ALA A 17 30.93 -19.94 5.13
N ILE A 18 31.11 -19.71 6.44
CA ILE A 18 30.43 -18.64 7.18
C ILE A 18 30.88 -17.26 6.69
N ALA A 19 32.17 -17.07 6.40
CA ALA A 19 32.69 -15.82 5.88
C ALA A 19 32.04 -15.44 4.54
N ILE A 20 31.91 -16.40 3.62
CA ILE A 20 31.24 -16.18 2.33
C ILE A 20 29.74 -15.93 2.52
N ALA A 21 29.07 -16.71 3.38
CA ALA A 21 27.65 -16.54 3.68
C ALA A 21 27.35 -15.15 4.28
N ALA A 22 28.22 -14.62 5.14
CA ALA A 22 28.07 -13.29 5.72
C ALA A 22 28.14 -12.18 4.65
N ILE A 23 29.09 -12.29 3.72
CA ILE A 23 29.22 -11.34 2.60
C ILE A 23 27.96 -11.38 1.72
N LEU A 24 27.53 -12.57 1.29
CA LEU A 24 26.34 -12.73 0.46
C LEU A 24 25.07 -12.27 1.17
N GLY A 25 24.92 -12.58 2.46
CA GLY A 25 23.77 -12.20 3.26
C GLY A 25 23.57 -10.68 3.34
N SER A 26 24.66 -9.92 3.48
CA SER A 26 24.59 -8.45 3.50
C SER A 26 24.07 -7.84 2.19
N LEU A 27 24.49 -8.39 1.04
CA LEU A 27 24.04 -7.95 -0.28
C LEU A 27 22.58 -8.35 -0.52
N ALA A 28 22.23 -9.58 -0.16
CA ALA A 28 20.88 -10.11 -0.30
C ALA A 28 19.87 -9.30 0.51
N MET A 29 20.21 -8.89 1.73
CA MET A 29 19.30 -8.13 2.60
C MET A 29 18.92 -6.78 1.98
N THR A 30 19.90 -6.02 1.48
CA THR A 30 19.63 -4.71 0.87
C THR A 30 18.78 -4.85 -0.39
N ALA A 31 19.10 -5.83 -1.24
CA ALA A 31 18.33 -6.11 -2.45
C ALA A 31 16.88 -6.53 -2.14
N TYR A 32 16.69 -7.38 -1.13
CA TYR A 32 15.37 -7.84 -0.70
C TYR A 32 14.51 -6.70 -0.15
N ASN A 33 15.09 -5.81 0.65
CA ASN A 33 14.37 -4.65 1.18
C ASN A 33 13.83 -3.73 0.07
N GLY A 34 14.63 -3.51 -1.00
CA GLY A 34 14.17 -2.75 -2.16
C GLY A 34 13.00 -3.41 -2.89
N TYR A 35 13.04 -4.73 -3.05
CA TYR A 35 11.95 -5.50 -3.67
C TYR A 35 10.65 -5.42 -2.85
N VAL A 36 10.73 -5.55 -1.53
CA VAL A 36 9.56 -5.44 -0.63
C VAL A 36 8.96 -4.03 -0.70
N SER A 37 9.79 -2.99 -0.67
CA SER A 37 9.33 -1.60 -0.78
C SER A 37 8.60 -1.34 -2.11
N SER A 38 9.17 -1.77 -3.24
CA SER A 38 8.50 -1.65 -4.56
C SER A 38 7.19 -2.44 -4.64
N SER A 39 7.11 -3.59 -3.97
CA SER A 39 5.89 -4.39 -3.89
C SER A 39 4.79 -3.63 -3.11
N ARG A 40 5.15 -2.92 -2.03
CA ARG A 40 4.22 -2.07 -1.27
C ARG A 40 3.74 -0.86 -2.07
N GLU A 41 4.62 -0.21 -2.82
CA GLU A 41 4.21 0.88 -3.73
C GLU A 41 3.20 0.38 -4.77
N SER A 42 3.41 -0.81 -5.31
CA SER A 42 2.46 -1.44 -6.24
C SER A 42 1.10 -1.70 -5.59
N ALA A 43 1.10 -2.15 -4.33
CA ALA A 43 -0.11 -2.34 -3.53
C ALA A 43 -0.85 -1.01 -3.22
N LEU A 44 -0.12 0.06 -2.91
CA LEU A 44 -0.68 1.40 -2.75
C LEU A 44 -1.35 1.89 -4.04
N LEU A 45 -0.69 1.71 -5.18
CA LEU A 45 -1.25 2.05 -6.50
C LEU A 45 -2.53 1.28 -6.81
N GLN A 46 -2.56 -0.02 -6.55
CA GLN A 46 -3.75 -0.84 -6.75
C GLN A 46 -4.91 -0.39 -5.84
N THR A 47 -4.61 -0.06 -4.58
CA THR A 47 -5.60 0.46 -3.63
C THR A 47 -6.18 1.79 -4.11
N LEU A 48 -5.32 2.72 -4.54
CA LEU A 48 -5.72 4.01 -5.13
C LEU A 48 -6.58 3.84 -6.38
N GLN A 49 -6.25 2.89 -7.26
CA GLN A 49 -7.09 2.58 -8.43
C GLN A 49 -8.46 2.04 -8.03
N SER A 50 -8.54 1.20 -7.00
CA SER A 50 -9.81 0.63 -6.53
C SER A 50 -10.75 1.72 -5.96
N VAL A 51 -10.23 2.63 -5.14
CA VAL A 51 -11.04 3.72 -4.56
C VAL A 51 -11.42 4.75 -5.62
N LYS A 52 -10.55 5.00 -6.61
CA LYS A 52 -10.88 5.86 -7.76
C LYS A 52 -12.16 5.40 -8.45
N LEU A 53 -12.31 4.10 -8.70
CA LEU A 53 -13.48 3.58 -9.41
C LEU A 53 -14.78 3.91 -8.66
N VAL A 54 -14.80 3.75 -7.33
CA VAL A 54 -15.99 4.01 -6.51
C VAL A 54 -16.25 5.51 -6.36
N GLN A 55 -15.19 6.32 -6.22
CA GLN A 55 -15.29 7.79 -6.21
C GLN A 55 -15.83 8.32 -7.54
N GLU A 56 -15.37 7.79 -8.68
CA GLU A 56 -15.89 8.18 -9.99
C GLU A 56 -17.33 7.73 -10.20
N ASP A 57 -17.71 6.52 -9.77
CA ASP A 57 -19.12 6.09 -9.82
C ASP A 57 -20.02 7.04 -9.02
N ARG A 58 -19.60 7.41 -7.81
CA ARG A 58 -20.30 8.39 -6.98
C ARG A 58 -20.47 9.72 -7.70
N ARG A 59 -19.38 10.26 -8.28
CA ARG A 59 -19.42 11.51 -9.03
C ARG A 59 -20.35 11.42 -10.24
N LEU A 60 -20.33 10.31 -10.98
CA LEU A 60 -21.18 10.14 -12.16
C LEU A 60 -22.66 10.04 -11.79
N ARG A 61 -22.98 9.42 -10.65
CA ARG A 61 -24.36 9.20 -10.21
C ARG A 61 -24.99 10.41 -9.52
N LEU A 62 -24.21 11.14 -8.73
CA LEU A 62 -24.74 12.19 -7.85
C LEU A 62 -24.14 13.59 -8.11
N GLY A 63 -22.99 13.63 -8.79
CA GLY A 63 -22.33 14.88 -9.20
C GLY A 63 -21.19 15.31 -8.27
N GLU A 64 -20.91 14.56 -7.21
CA GLU A 64 -19.92 14.87 -6.19
C GLU A 64 -19.01 13.70 -5.84
N TYR A 65 -17.82 14.02 -5.32
CA TYR A 65 -16.98 13.07 -4.59
C TYR A 65 -17.27 13.14 -3.10
N VAL A 66 -16.78 12.16 -2.35
CA VAL A 66 -16.95 12.08 -0.90
C VAL A 66 -15.59 12.17 -0.20
N GLU A 67 -15.54 12.94 0.88
CA GLU A 67 -14.40 12.94 1.80
C GLU A 67 -14.52 11.81 2.82
N GLY A 68 -13.40 11.41 3.40
CA GLY A 68 -13.41 10.46 4.48
C GLY A 68 -12.12 9.68 4.60
N ALA A 69 -12.01 8.93 5.69
CA ALA A 69 -10.85 8.10 5.96
C ALA A 69 -11.21 6.61 5.92
N TYR A 70 -10.20 5.79 5.65
CA TYR A 70 -10.23 4.36 5.91
C TYR A 70 -9.02 4.01 6.77
N ASP A 71 -9.26 3.33 7.89
CA ASP A 71 -8.24 2.79 8.77
C ASP A 71 -8.41 1.27 8.84
N PRO A 72 -7.38 0.46 8.51
CA PRO A 72 -7.48 -1.00 8.57
C PRO A 72 -7.79 -1.54 9.98
N THR A 73 -7.46 -0.80 11.04
CA THR A 73 -7.78 -1.17 12.43
C THR A 73 -9.21 -0.83 12.83
N ASN A 74 -9.86 0.08 12.10
CA ASN A 74 -11.26 0.46 12.29
C ASN A 74 -11.95 0.76 10.94
N PRO A 75 -12.16 -0.28 10.10
CA PRO A 75 -12.59 -0.09 8.72
C PRO A 75 -14.01 0.47 8.59
N SER A 76 -14.84 0.32 9.62
CA SER A 76 -16.24 0.75 9.63
C SER A 76 -16.51 1.98 10.49
N VAL A 77 -15.50 2.85 10.67
CA VAL A 77 -15.70 4.13 11.35
C VAL A 77 -16.85 4.92 10.69
N SER A 78 -17.71 5.51 11.52
CA SER A 78 -18.83 6.33 11.05
C SER A 78 -18.30 7.53 10.27
N GLY A 79 -18.80 7.74 9.05
CA GLY A 79 -18.32 8.80 8.14
C GLY A 79 -17.01 8.44 7.42
N GLY A 80 -16.48 7.23 7.61
CA GLY A 80 -15.36 6.71 6.84
C GLY A 80 -15.74 6.25 5.44
N LEU A 81 -14.73 5.98 4.60
CA LEU A 81 -14.93 5.59 3.20
C LEU A 81 -15.76 4.30 3.06
N ALA A 82 -15.63 3.34 3.98
CA ALA A 82 -16.41 2.11 3.93
C ALA A 82 -17.90 2.34 4.23
N SER A 83 -18.24 3.25 5.14
CA SER A 83 -19.63 3.52 5.50
C SER A 83 -20.30 4.48 4.51
N THR A 84 -19.56 5.47 3.99
CA THR A 84 -20.12 6.49 3.09
C THR A 84 -20.08 6.07 1.62
N LEU A 85 -19.02 5.40 1.16
CA LEU A 85 -18.86 4.95 -0.23
C LEU A 85 -19.08 3.45 -0.42
N GLY A 86 -19.18 2.67 0.66
CA GLY A 86 -19.21 1.20 0.55
C GLY A 86 -17.89 0.60 0.06
N TRP A 87 -16.80 1.37 0.12
CA TRP A 87 -15.49 0.94 -0.38
C TRP A 87 -14.67 0.21 0.71
N ASN A 88 -13.99 -0.86 0.31
CA ASN A 88 -13.04 -1.60 1.14
C ASN A 88 -11.84 -1.99 0.24
N PRO A 89 -10.58 -2.01 0.74
CA PRO A 89 -9.45 -2.51 -0.04
C PRO A 89 -9.67 -3.94 -0.50
N SER A 90 -9.08 -4.26 -1.66
CA SER A 90 -9.15 -5.60 -2.25
C SER A 90 -8.44 -6.66 -1.40
N ASP A 91 -7.42 -6.25 -0.64
CA ASP A 91 -6.70 -7.08 0.31
C ASP A 91 -6.50 -6.30 1.63
N PRO A 92 -7.26 -6.60 2.68
CA PRO A 92 -7.16 -5.89 3.96
C PRO A 92 -5.89 -6.25 4.75
N SER A 93 -5.14 -7.28 4.36
CA SER A 93 -3.90 -7.69 5.04
C SER A 93 -2.72 -6.75 4.77
N LEU A 94 -2.86 -5.85 3.79
CA LEU A 94 -1.81 -4.92 3.38
C LEU A 94 -1.63 -3.73 4.34
N GLU A 95 -2.46 -3.60 5.37
CA GLU A 95 -2.38 -2.54 6.40
C GLU A 95 -2.27 -1.11 5.79
N ILE A 96 -3.01 -0.85 4.72
CA ILE A 96 -3.03 0.46 4.07
C ILE A 96 -4.18 1.30 4.62
N SER A 97 -3.88 2.51 5.10
CA SER A 97 -4.87 3.54 5.41
C SER A 97 -5.09 4.48 4.23
N LEU A 98 -6.31 5.01 4.10
CA LEU A 98 -6.64 6.04 3.12
C LEU A 98 -7.18 7.30 3.78
N VAL A 99 -6.90 8.44 3.18
CA VAL A 99 -7.57 9.72 3.46
C VAL A 99 -7.97 10.34 2.13
N ALA A 100 -9.27 10.54 1.93
CA ALA A 100 -9.83 11.29 0.81
C ALA A 100 -10.24 12.69 1.29
N GLU A 101 -9.65 13.70 0.68
CA GLU A 101 -9.86 15.12 1.00
C GLU A 101 -10.34 15.83 -0.26
N CYS A 102 -11.32 16.70 -0.13
CA CYS A 102 -11.79 17.50 -1.25
C CYS A 102 -10.75 18.55 -1.65
N GLN A 103 -10.62 18.85 -2.95
CA GLN A 103 -9.84 20.02 -3.39
C GLN A 103 -10.56 21.34 -3.09
N ALA A 104 -11.89 21.27 -3.06
CA ALA A 104 -12.78 22.34 -2.63
C ALA A 104 -13.96 21.68 -1.92
N ASP A 105 -14.14 22.03 -0.65
CA ASP A 105 -15.17 21.46 0.21
C ASP A 105 -16.56 21.89 -0.24
N GLY A 106 -17.49 20.94 -0.18
CA GLY A 106 -18.91 21.16 -0.42
C GLY A 106 -19.68 21.23 0.88
N THR A 107 -20.83 20.56 0.93
CA THR A 107 -21.66 20.46 2.12
C THR A 107 -21.65 19.04 2.64
N ALA A 108 -21.56 18.84 3.96
CA ALA A 108 -21.80 17.56 4.63
C ALA A 108 -20.99 16.36 4.07
N THR A 109 -19.67 16.36 4.27
CA THR A 109 -18.74 15.27 3.87
C THR A 109 -18.66 14.97 2.38
N GLU A 110 -19.07 15.92 1.55
CA GLU A 110 -19.03 15.84 0.10
C GLU A 110 -18.19 16.99 -0.46
N CYS A 111 -17.51 16.72 -1.57
CA CYS A 111 -16.79 17.75 -2.30
C CYS A 111 -17.76 18.65 -3.06
N ALA A 112 -17.38 19.91 -3.28
CA ALA A 112 -18.18 20.81 -4.11
C ALA A 112 -18.37 20.20 -5.52
N ARG A 113 -19.56 20.37 -6.11
CA ARG A 113 -19.83 19.84 -7.46
C ARG A 113 -18.85 20.42 -8.49
N GLY A 114 -18.20 19.55 -9.25
CA GLY A 114 -17.13 19.92 -10.18
C GLY A 114 -15.74 20.09 -9.55
N SER A 115 -15.61 19.89 -8.23
CA SER A 115 -14.34 19.78 -7.54
C SER A 115 -13.70 18.41 -7.76
N GLY A 116 -12.39 18.33 -7.54
CA GLY A 116 -11.66 17.07 -7.46
C GLY A 116 -11.57 16.54 -6.03
N VAL A 117 -11.14 15.28 -5.90
CA VAL A 117 -10.79 14.66 -4.61
C VAL A 117 -9.34 14.21 -4.64
N LYS A 118 -8.59 14.56 -3.59
CA LYS A 118 -7.23 14.10 -3.33
C LYS A 118 -7.31 12.89 -2.42
N VAL A 119 -6.81 11.75 -2.88
CA VAL A 119 -6.74 10.54 -2.07
C VAL A 119 -5.30 10.18 -1.78
N THR A 120 -4.97 10.10 -0.49
CA THR A 120 -3.67 9.69 0.03
C THR A 120 -3.79 8.28 0.58
N ALA A 121 -2.94 7.38 0.13
CA ALA A 121 -2.77 6.04 0.65
C ALA A 121 -1.46 5.93 1.42
N THR A 122 -1.49 5.33 2.61
CA THR A 122 -0.32 5.20 3.48
C THR A 122 -0.24 3.77 4.00
N HIS A 123 0.91 3.12 3.82
CA HIS A 123 1.23 1.85 4.44
C HIS A 123 1.73 2.08 5.87
N THR A 124 1.46 1.15 6.80
CA THR A 124 1.99 1.15 8.17
C THR A 124 3.51 1.30 8.30
N GLN A 125 4.25 1.03 7.23
CA GLN A 125 5.71 1.01 7.21
C GLN A 125 6.31 2.33 6.71
N GLY A 126 5.45 3.32 6.41
CA GLY A 126 5.83 4.70 6.12
C GLY A 126 5.75 5.08 4.64
N GLU A 127 5.57 4.12 3.72
CA GLU A 127 5.38 4.42 2.31
C GLU A 127 4.01 5.07 2.10
N SER A 128 3.97 6.23 1.45
CA SER A 128 2.72 6.93 1.13
C SER A 128 2.68 7.39 -0.32
N MET A 129 1.52 7.28 -0.95
CA MET A 129 1.28 7.75 -2.30
C MET A 129 -0.03 8.52 -2.37
N CYS A 130 -0.09 9.55 -3.20
CA CYS A 130 -1.28 10.37 -3.32
C CYS A 130 -1.61 10.68 -4.77
N ARG A 131 -2.92 10.75 -5.06
CA ARG A 131 -3.48 11.04 -6.37
C ARG A 131 -4.64 12.01 -6.25
N ILE A 132 -4.79 12.87 -7.25
CA ILE A 132 -5.93 13.76 -7.38
C ILE A 132 -6.81 13.23 -8.52
N TYR A 133 -8.10 13.08 -8.26
CA TYR A 133 -9.10 12.66 -9.22
C TYR A 133 -10.03 13.83 -9.53
N ASN A 134 -10.12 14.19 -10.81
CA ASN A 134 -11.05 15.21 -11.30
C ASN A 134 -11.63 14.72 -12.64
N GLY A 135 -12.57 13.80 -12.54
CA GLY A 135 -13.17 13.06 -13.64
C GLY A 135 -12.17 12.17 -14.36
N VAL A 136 -11.99 12.42 -15.66
CA VAL A 136 -11.05 11.64 -16.50
C VAL A 136 -9.58 11.93 -16.19
N THR A 137 -9.29 13.02 -15.48
CA THR A 137 -7.91 13.39 -15.14
C THR A 137 -7.48 12.73 -13.84
N THR A 138 -6.24 12.22 -13.83
CA THR A 138 -5.58 11.73 -12.62
C THR A 138 -4.18 12.28 -12.61
N SER A 139 -3.88 13.11 -11.62
CA SER A 139 -2.53 13.64 -11.41
C SER A 139 -1.96 13.12 -10.11
N ASN A 140 -0.65 13.22 -9.97
CA ASN A 140 -0.02 13.10 -8.66
C ASN A 140 -0.36 14.38 -7.86
N CYS A 141 -0.45 14.24 -6.55
CA CYS A 141 -0.08 15.33 -5.67
C CYS A 141 1.43 15.18 -5.35
#